data_AF-A0A183GR19-F1
#
_entry.id   AF-A0A183GR19-F1
#
_cell.length_a   1.000
_cell.length_b   1.000
_cell.length_c   1.000
_cell.angle_alpha   90.00
_cell.angle_beta   90.00
_cell.angle_gamma   90.00
#
_symmetry.space_group_name_H-M   'P 1'
#
loop_
_entity.id
_entity.type
_entity.pdbx_description
1 polymer ?
#
loop_
_entity_poly.entity_id
_entity_poly.type
_entity_poly.pdbx_seq_one_letter_code
_entity_poly.pdbx_strand_id
1 'polypeptide(L)'
;MIGIETSQSSIQSVESTVQLIYFRRPLKARFRALFILRSIGCDLSVKWIAKCLHDDSALLKHELAYCLGQMQNKTAIPVLIEVLEDVSQEPIVRHEAGEALGAIGDILARDILKKFTKDSCKEIAETCELALRRIDLVSSTGVKTESPYQSIDPTVAALSEDVDELGATLLDTSKPLWDRYSAMFKLRNINTDRAIKALAQGNVSFAICLYCEDSALFRHEVAYVLGQAQSPVAIQELKDRLTLPSENCMVRHECAEALGAIATEECTSILQNYVNDGEVCLLFLRCSQCPFCKIRRIQGYLFPA
;
A
#
# COMPACT_ATOMS: atom_id res chain seq x y z
N MET A 1 12.40 23.51 12.20
CA MET A 1 11.50 24.08 11.19
C MET A 1 12.31 24.26 9.91
N ILE A 2 12.18 23.34 8.97
CA ILE A 2 12.57 23.60 7.57
C ILE A 2 11.24 23.51 6.83
N GLY A 3 10.53 24.63 6.79
CA GLY A 3 9.43 24.75 5.84
C GLY A 3 10.08 24.71 4.46
N ILE A 4 9.68 23.75 3.63
CA ILE A 4 10.07 23.75 2.23
C ILE A 4 9.46 25.01 1.64
N GLU A 5 10.27 26.06 1.41
CA GLU A 5 9.84 27.24 0.67
C GLU A 5 9.30 26.75 -0.68
N THR A 6 7.97 26.76 -0.81
CA THR A 6 7.31 26.20 -1.97
C THR A 6 7.55 27.16 -3.12
N SER A 7 8.31 26.74 -4.13
CA SER A 7 8.59 27.58 -5.29
C SER A 7 7.29 27.99 -6.00
N GLN A 8 7.28 29.17 -6.60
CA GLN A 8 6.13 29.67 -7.37
C GLN A 8 5.71 28.71 -8.49
N SER A 9 6.68 27.96 -9.06
CA SER A 9 6.42 26.91 -10.06
C SER A 9 5.70 25.69 -9.48
N SER A 10 6.03 25.28 -8.25
CA SER A 10 5.33 24.19 -7.55
C SER A 10 3.89 24.57 -7.22
N ILE A 11 3.65 25.80 -6.77
CA ILE A 11 2.29 26.31 -6.49
C ILE A 11 1.44 26.26 -7.76
N GLN A 12 1.93 26.79 -8.88
CA GLN A 12 1.21 26.80 -10.15
C GLN A 12 0.92 25.39 -10.68
N SER A 13 1.86 24.46 -10.48
CA SER A 13 1.69 23.04 -10.86
C SER A 13 0.61 22.35 -10.02
N VAL A 14 0.57 22.63 -8.71
CA VAL A 14 -0.49 22.13 -7.83
C VAL A 14 -1.83 22.70 -8.24
N GLU A 15 -1.96 24.02 -8.40
CA GLU A 15 -3.22 24.68 -8.79
C GLU A 15 -3.79 24.13 -10.10
N SER A 16 -2.92 23.85 -11.07
CA SER A 16 -3.32 23.24 -12.35
C SER A 16 -3.81 21.79 -12.20
N THR A 17 -3.29 21.06 -11.19
CA THR A 17 -3.60 19.65 -10.93
C THR A 17 -4.89 19.48 -10.12
N VAL A 18 -5.21 20.45 -9.26
CA VAL A 18 -6.38 20.42 -8.36
C VAL A 18 -7.69 20.18 -9.10
N GLN A 19 -7.87 20.75 -10.28
CA GLN A 19 -9.10 20.55 -11.07
C GLN A 19 -9.33 19.09 -11.49
N LEU A 20 -8.29 18.26 -11.46
CA LEU A 20 -8.35 16.85 -11.86
C LEU A 20 -8.70 15.91 -10.70
N ILE A 21 -8.39 16.27 -9.45
CA ILE A 21 -8.63 15.40 -8.28
C ILE A 21 -10.05 15.49 -7.72
N TYR A 22 -10.79 16.56 -8.04
CA TYR A 22 -12.15 16.80 -7.55
C TYR A 22 -13.20 15.75 -7.99
N PHE A 23 -14.19 15.54 -7.12
CA PHE A 23 -15.27 14.53 -7.11
C PHE A 23 -15.99 14.26 -8.44
N ARG A 24 -15.93 15.16 -9.42
CA ARG A 24 -16.67 15.05 -10.69
C ARG A 24 -15.86 14.49 -11.86
N ARG A 25 -14.59 14.15 -11.66
CA ARG A 25 -13.74 13.56 -12.71
C ARG A 25 -13.76 12.03 -12.66
N PRO A 26 -13.57 11.33 -13.80
CA PRO A 26 -13.39 9.88 -13.80
C PRO A 26 -12.25 9.46 -12.88
N LEU A 27 -12.40 8.32 -12.20
CA LEU A 27 -11.45 7.85 -11.19
C LEU A 27 -10.00 7.82 -11.68
N LYS A 28 -9.75 7.38 -12.92
CA LYS A 28 -8.44 7.43 -13.59
C LYS A 28 -7.78 8.81 -13.59
N ALA A 29 -8.55 9.87 -13.86
CA ALA A 29 -8.02 11.23 -13.87
C ALA A 29 -7.66 11.70 -12.46
N ARG A 30 -8.42 11.26 -11.46
CA ARG A 30 -8.20 11.57 -10.05
C ARG A 30 -6.94 10.90 -9.51
N PHE A 31 -6.74 9.61 -9.80
CA PHE A 31 -5.48 8.91 -9.48
C PHE A 31 -4.27 9.58 -10.12
N ARG A 32 -4.36 9.93 -11.42
CA ARG A 32 -3.26 10.66 -12.07
C ARG A 32 -2.95 11.98 -11.38
N ALA A 33 -3.98 12.72 -10.95
CA ALA A 33 -3.81 13.96 -10.22
C ALA A 33 -3.17 13.73 -8.85
N LEU A 34 -3.62 12.71 -8.13
CA LEU A 34 -3.09 12.31 -6.83
C LEU A 34 -1.58 12.04 -6.91
N PHE A 35 -1.13 11.22 -7.86
CA PHE A 35 0.30 10.93 -7.97
C PHE A 35 1.15 12.13 -8.39
N ILE A 36 0.60 13.06 -9.18
CA ILE A 36 1.28 14.34 -9.47
C ILE A 36 1.43 15.15 -8.17
N LEU A 37 0.38 15.26 -7.36
CA LEU A 37 0.44 15.96 -6.07
C LEU A 37 1.42 15.28 -5.10
N ARG A 38 1.45 13.94 -5.04
CA ARG A 38 2.43 13.15 -4.28
C ARG A 38 3.85 13.54 -4.68
N SER A 39 4.15 13.55 -5.98
CA SER A 39 5.49 13.89 -6.49
C SER A 39 5.89 15.35 -6.18
N ILE A 40 4.93 16.28 -6.10
CA ILE A 40 5.22 17.67 -5.72
C ILE A 40 5.49 17.80 -4.21
N GLY A 41 4.78 17.05 -3.36
CA GLY A 41 5.15 16.84 -1.95
C GLY A 41 4.93 18.03 -0.99
N CYS A 42 4.64 19.24 -1.49
CA CYS A 42 4.52 20.44 -0.65
C CYS A 42 3.24 20.48 0.20
N ASP A 43 3.20 21.37 1.19
CA ASP A 43 2.05 21.53 2.11
C ASP A 43 0.73 21.84 1.38
N LEU A 44 0.80 22.52 0.24
CA LEU A 44 -0.37 22.74 -0.60
C LEU A 44 -0.87 21.45 -1.23
N SER A 45 0.02 20.53 -1.63
CA SER A 45 -0.35 19.20 -2.12
C SER A 45 -1.02 18.39 -1.01
N VAL A 46 -0.44 18.38 0.20
CA VAL A 46 -1.05 17.75 1.38
C VAL A 46 -2.45 18.27 1.61
N LYS A 47 -2.64 19.59 1.63
CA LYS A 47 -3.95 20.23 1.82
C LYS A 47 -4.98 19.78 0.79
N TRP A 48 -4.58 19.58 -0.46
CA TRP A 48 -5.48 19.17 -1.53
C TRP A 48 -5.82 17.68 -1.50
N ILE A 49 -4.84 16.83 -1.20
CA ILE A 49 -5.04 15.39 -0.99
C ILE A 49 -5.96 15.18 0.22
N ALA A 50 -5.70 15.88 1.33
CA ALA A 50 -6.48 15.81 2.56
C ALA A 50 -7.97 16.10 2.36
N LYS A 51 -8.31 17.11 1.54
CA LYS A 51 -9.70 17.44 1.21
C LYS A 51 -10.46 16.33 0.50
N CYS A 52 -9.76 15.39 -0.12
CA CYS A 52 -10.37 14.27 -0.85
C CYS A 52 -10.55 13.02 0.04
N LEU A 53 -10.10 13.03 1.30
CA LEU A 53 -10.29 11.89 2.23
C LEU A 53 -11.75 11.68 2.67
N HIS A 54 -12.67 12.55 2.24
CA HIS A 54 -14.11 12.39 2.42
C HIS A 54 -14.82 11.91 1.14
N ASP A 55 -14.10 11.28 0.21
CA ASP A 55 -14.69 10.74 -1.01
C ASP A 55 -15.55 9.49 -0.76
N ASP A 56 -16.54 9.26 -1.61
CA ASP A 56 -17.38 8.06 -1.55
C ASP A 56 -16.60 6.77 -1.87
N SER A 57 -15.47 6.87 -2.58
CA SER A 57 -14.63 5.73 -2.91
C SER A 57 -13.65 5.40 -1.79
N ALA A 58 -13.92 4.32 -1.05
CA ALA A 58 -13.00 3.74 -0.06
C ALA A 58 -11.59 3.54 -0.63
N LEU A 59 -11.52 3.04 -1.87
CA LEU A 59 -10.25 2.83 -2.57
C LEU A 59 -9.48 4.14 -2.81
N LEU A 60 -10.16 5.19 -3.27
CA LEU A 60 -9.47 6.47 -3.44
C LEU A 60 -9.01 7.03 -2.10
N LYS A 61 -9.83 6.92 -1.04
CA LYS A 61 -9.46 7.36 0.32
C LYS A 61 -8.22 6.62 0.85
N HIS A 62 -8.15 5.31 0.64
CA HIS A 62 -6.96 4.50 0.91
C HIS A 62 -5.75 5.07 0.17
N GLU A 63 -5.80 5.21 -1.16
CA GLU A 63 -4.65 5.71 -1.93
C GLU A 63 -4.22 7.13 -1.52
N LEU A 64 -5.18 7.99 -1.15
CA LEU A 64 -4.89 9.33 -0.65
C LEU A 64 -4.08 9.25 0.65
N ALA A 65 -4.47 8.38 1.59
CA ALA A 65 -3.73 8.16 2.83
C ALA A 65 -2.33 7.59 2.57
N TYR A 66 -2.23 6.59 1.68
CA TYR A 66 -0.94 6.02 1.24
C TYR A 66 0.00 7.10 0.71
N CYS A 67 -0.48 7.91 -0.23
CA CYS A 67 0.30 9.01 -0.81
C CYS A 67 0.77 10.02 0.25
N LEU A 68 -0.07 10.37 1.23
CA LEU A 68 0.33 11.25 2.33
C LEU A 68 1.46 10.65 3.18
N GLY A 69 1.40 9.33 3.44
CA GLY A 69 2.46 8.60 4.12
C GLY A 69 3.78 8.62 3.35
N GLN A 70 3.72 8.29 2.06
CA GLN A 70 4.89 8.25 1.17
C GLN A 70 5.52 9.64 0.94
N MET A 71 4.75 10.72 1.07
CA MET A 71 5.29 12.10 1.02
C MET A 71 6.14 12.44 2.25
N GLN A 72 5.97 11.72 3.37
CA GLN A 72 6.62 11.98 4.67
C GLN A 72 6.47 13.44 5.16
N ASN A 73 5.46 14.17 4.67
CA ASN A 73 5.21 15.55 5.05
C ASN A 73 4.36 15.60 6.33
N LYS A 74 4.97 16.11 7.42
CA LYS A 74 4.37 16.17 8.75
C LYS A 74 3.08 16.99 8.83
N THR A 75 2.81 17.86 7.86
CA THR A 75 1.54 18.60 7.80
C THR A 75 0.33 17.69 7.55
N ALA A 76 0.55 16.45 7.12
CA ALA A 76 -0.50 15.45 6.94
C ALA A 76 -0.93 14.75 8.26
N ILE A 77 -0.12 14.84 9.33
CA ILE A 77 -0.38 14.12 10.58
C ILE A 77 -1.78 14.39 11.14
N PRO A 78 -2.27 15.64 11.26
CA PRO A 78 -3.59 15.91 11.84
C PRO A 78 -4.72 15.20 11.09
N VAL A 79 -4.74 15.26 9.76
CA VAL A 79 -5.81 14.63 8.98
C VAL A 79 -5.73 13.10 8.99
N LEU A 80 -4.52 12.52 9.03
CA LEU A 80 -4.37 11.07 9.15
C LEU A 80 -4.84 10.56 10.52
N ILE A 81 -4.65 11.33 11.59
CA ILE A 81 -5.22 11.05 12.90
C ILE A 81 -6.74 11.05 12.84
N GLU A 82 -7.34 12.08 12.24
CA GLU A 82 -8.80 12.17 12.07
C GLU A 82 -9.36 10.95 11.33
N VAL A 83 -8.70 10.50 10.26
CA VAL A 83 -9.12 9.31 9.50
C VAL A 83 -8.98 8.02 10.31
N LEU A 84 -7.86 7.84 11.05
CA LEU A 84 -7.66 6.67 11.90
C LEU A 84 -8.71 6.58 13.02
N GLU A 85 -9.11 7.72 13.58
CA GLU A 85 -10.10 7.82 14.65
C GLU A 85 -11.55 7.67 14.18
N ASP A 86 -11.83 7.97 12.91
CA ASP A 86 -13.17 7.93 12.34
C ASP A 86 -13.63 6.48 12.10
N VAL A 87 -14.34 5.93 13.08
CA VAL A 87 -14.94 4.57 13.01
C VAL A 87 -15.99 4.41 11.93
N SER A 88 -16.43 5.49 11.26
CA SER A 88 -17.31 5.40 10.09
C SER A 88 -16.55 5.13 8.79
N GLN A 89 -15.23 5.31 8.78
CA GLN A 89 -14.37 4.93 7.66
C GLN A 89 -14.25 3.42 7.56
N GLU A 90 -14.08 2.93 6.34
CA GLU A 90 -13.83 1.53 6.06
C GLU A 90 -12.47 1.10 6.67
N PRO A 91 -12.33 -0.16 7.13
CA PRO A 91 -11.07 -0.67 7.67
C PRO A 91 -9.86 -0.44 6.75
N ILE A 92 -10.05 -0.57 5.42
CA ILE A 92 -9.02 -0.32 4.41
C ILE A 92 -8.46 1.11 4.49
N VAL A 93 -9.31 2.10 4.75
CA VAL A 93 -8.89 3.50 4.83
C VAL A 93 -8.20 3.78 6.17
N ARG A 94 -8.71 3.18 7.25
CA ARG A 94 -8.17 3.38 8.61
C ARG A 94 -6.80 2.74 8.79
N HIS A 95 -6.56 1.52 8.27
CA HIS A 95 -5.21 0.94 8.32
C HIS A 95 -4.24 1.82 7.55
N GLU A 96 -4.61 2.27 6.35
CA GLU A 96 -3.71 3.05 5.51
C GLU A 96 -3.33 4.39 6.17
N ALA A 97 -4.26 5.01 6.90
CA ALA A 97 -3.96 6.17 7.71
C ALA A 97 -2.98 5.86 8.86
N GLY A 98 -3.14 4.72 9.55
CA GLY A 98 -2.22 4.25 10.59
C GLY A 98 -0.81 3.95 10.03
N GLU A 99 -0.74 3.32 8.87
CA GLU A 99 0.51 3.03 8.18
C GLU A 99 1.20 4.32 7.71
N ALA A 100 0.44 5.26 7.12
CA ALA A 100 0.94 6.56 6.70
C ALA A 100 1.54 7.37 7.86
N LEU A 101 0.91 7.35 9.03
CA LEU A 101 1.48 7.93 10.26
C LEU A 101 2.82 7.26 10.63
N GLY A 102 2.87 5.92 10.52
CA GLY A 102 4.08 5.13 10.65
C GLY A 102 5.17 5.57 9.68
N ALA A 103 4.84 5.71 8.38
CA ALA A 103 5.75 6.09 7.29
C ALA A 103 6.33 7.50 7.45
N ILE A 104 5.51 8.48 7.85
CA ILE A 104 5.95 9.84 8.21
C ILE A 104 6.98 9.79 9.33
N GLY A 105 6.85 8.85 10.28
CA GLY A 105 7.88 8.57 11.27
C GLY A 105 8.01 9.61 12.38
N ASP A 106 6.99 10.45 12.59
CA ASP A 106 7.03 11.50 13.62
C ASP A 106 6.56 10.98 14.98
N ILE A 107 7.30 11.31 16.04
CA ILE A 107 6.99 10.90 17.41
C ILE A 107 5.62 11.40 17.91
N LEU A 108 5.07 12.46 17.32
CA LEU A 108 3.76 13.00 17.66
C LEU A 108 2.63 11.99 17.36
N ALA A 109 2.84 11.06 16.44
CA ALA A 109 1.87 10.02 16.11
C ALA A 109 1.92 8.81 17.08
N ARG A 110 2.86 8.76 18.03
CA ARG A 110 3.03 7.58 18.90
C ARG A 110 1.83 7.31 19.79
N ASP A 111 1.31 8.34 20.45
CA ASP A 111 0.25 8.16 21.45
C ASP A 111 -1.05 7.68 20.79
N ILE A 112 -1.35 8.22 19.61
CA ILE A 112 -2.52 7.80 18.85
C ILE A 112 -2.36 6.39 18.30
N LEU A 113 -1.20 6.03 17.71
CA LEU A 113 -0.95 4.67 17.25
C LEU A 113 -1.03 3.67 18.41
N LYS A 114 -0.43 4.01 19.57
CA LYS A 114 -0.50 3.18 20.79
C LYS A 114 -1.93 2.97 21.30
N LYS A 115 -2.81 3.96 21.15
CA LYS A 115 -4.24 3.81 21.46
C LYS A 115 -4.89 2.75 20.57
N PHE A 116 -4.55 2.73 19.28
CA PHE A 116 -5.16 1.85 18.28
C PHE A 116 -4.52 0.47 18.14
N THR A 117 -3.40 0.16 18.81
CA THR A 117 -2.90 -1.23 18.91
C THR A 117 -3.87 -2.19 19.62
N LYS A 118 -4.94 -1.67 20.22
CA LYS A 118 -6.00 -2.43 20.88
C LYS A 118 -7.36 -2.26 20.18
N ASP A 119 -7.37 -1.78 18.93
CA ASP A 119 -8.60 -1.67 18.15
C ASP A 119 -9.26 -3.05 17.98
N SER A 120 -10.59 -3.08 17.94
CA SER A 120 -11.35 -4.31 17.69
C SER A 120 -11.16 -4.85 16.28
N CYS A 121 -10.84 -3.99 15.32
CA CYS A 121 -10.48 -4.36 13.96
C CYS A 121 -9.01 -4.80 13.95
N LYS A 122 -8.78 -6.08 13.65
CA LYS A 122 -7.46 -6.70 13.74
C LYS A 122 -6.44 -6.01 12.83
N GLU A 123 -6.84 -5.66 11.61
CA GLU A 123 -6.01 -4.97 10.62
C GLU A 123 -5.48 -3.63 11.18
N ILE A 124 -6.33 -2.87 11.86
CA ILE A 124 -5.96 -1.58 12.44
C ILE A 124 -5.00 -1.77 13.62
N ALA A 125 -5.28 -2.76 14.46
CA ALA A 125 -4.43 -3.08 15.61
C ALA A 125 -3.02 -3.49 15.17
N GLU A 126 -2.92 -4.40 14.20
CA GLU A 126 -1.68 -4.88 13.61
C GLU A 126 -0.89 -3.76 12.91
N THR A 127 -1.57 -2.94 12.09
CA THR A 127 -0.92 -1.79 11.43
C THR A 127 -0.37 -0.80 12.44
N CYS A 128 -1.13 -0.47 13.48
CA CYS A 128 -0.67 0.46 14.50
C CYS A 128 0.51 -0.09 15.32
N GLU A 129 0.56 -1.40 15.54
CA GLU A 129 1.71 -2.06 16.18
C GLU A 129 2.98 -1.94 15.33
N LEU A 130 2.89 -2.26 14.04
CA LEU A 130 3.98 -2.11 13.08
C LEU A 130 4.45 -0.66 12.98
N ALA A 131 3.52 0.29 12.81
CA ALA A 131 3.79 1.71 12.69
C ALA A 131 4.48 2.27 13.95
N LEU A 132 4.01 1.90 15.15
CA LEU A 132 4.63 2.30 16.41
C LEU A 132 6.06 1.77 16.50
N ARG A 133 6.28 0.48 16.23
CA ARG A 133 7.62 -0.11 16.24
C ARG A 133 8.55 0.53 15.22
N ARG A 134 8.02 0.93 14.05
CA ARG A 134 8.78 1.66 13.02
C ARG A 134 9.21 3.04 13.53
N ILE A 135 8.30 3.82 14.11
CA ILE A 135 8.62 5.14 14.68
C ILE A 135 9.71 5.01 15.75
N ASP A 136 9.60 4.01 16.64
CA ASP A 136 10.57 3.75 17.70
C ASP A 136 11.96 3.45 17.12
N LEU A 137 12.01 2.60 16.09
CA LEU A 137 13.24 2.24 15.41
C LEU A 137 13.88 3.44 14.71
N VAL A 138 13.11 4.17 13.89
CA VAL A 138 13.62 5.35 13.15
C VAL A 138 14.08 6.43 14.12
N SER A 139 13.32 6.70 15.18
CA SER A 139 13.68 7.72 16.17
C SER A 139 14.92 7.35 17.00
N SER A 140 15.16 6.07 17.26
CA SER A 140 16.29 5.62 18.09
C SER A 140 17.58 5.40 17.30
N THR A 141 17.47 4.94 16.05
CA THR A 141 18.64 4.54 15.24
C THR A 141 18.93 5.49 14.08
N GLY A 142 17.96 6.31 13.66
CA GLY A 142 18.06 7.09 12.42
C GLY A 142 18.07 6.24 11.14
N VAL A 143 17.72 4.95 11.23
CA VAL A 143 17.66 4.07 10.07
C VAL A 143 16.61 4.57 9.07
N LYS A 144 16.95 4.50 7.79
CA LYS A 144 16.00 4.74 6.70
C LYS A 144 15.35 3.41 6.31
N THR A 145 14.04 3.42 6.08
CA THR A 145 13.29 2.27 5.53
C THR A 145 12.97 2.47 4.04
N GLU A 146 13.75 3.32 3.37
CA GLU A 146 13.67 3.50 1.92
C GLU A 146 14.03 2.18 1.24
N SER A 147 13.17 1.74 0.32
CA SER A 147 13.36 0.50 -0.40
C SER A 147 14.02 0.72 -1.77
N PRO A 148 14.54 -0.36 -2.41
CA PRO A 148 14.92 -0.32 -3.82
C PRO A 148 13.78 0.08 -4.78
N TYR A 149 12.54 0.07 -4.30
CA TYR A 149 11.32 0.36 -5.06
C TYR A 149 10.81 1.79 -4.84
N GLN A 150 11.63 2.67 -4.23
CA GLN A 150 11.27 4.06 -3.93
C GLN A 150 9.99 4.18 -3.09
N SER A 151 9.74 3.17 -2.26
CA SER A 151 8.68 3.15 -1.24
C SER A 151 9.28 3.33 0.15
N ILE A 152 8.47 3.87 1.05
CA ILE A 152 8.71 3.85 2.48
C ILE A 152 7.99 2.63 3.04
N ASP A 153 8.75 1.58 3.35
CA ASP A 153 8.17 0.33 3.85
C ASP A 153 7.82 0.44 5.35
N PRO A 154 6.80 -0.33 5.83
CA PRO A 154 6.42 -0.42 7.24
C PRO A 154 7.52 -0.96 8.17
N THR A 155 8.47 -1.74 7.64
CA THR A 155 9.56 -2.32 8.41
C THR A 155 10.89 -2.16 7.68
N VAL A 156 12.00 -2.43 8.38
CA VAL A 156 13.30 -2.65 7.73
C VAL A 156 13.34 -4.06 7.14
N ALA A 157 14.03 -4.24 6.02
CA ALA A 157 14.27 -5.58 5.48
C ALA A 157 15.17 -6.41 6.42
N ALA A 158 14.93 -7.72 6.47
CA ALA A 158 15.75 -8.64 7.24
C ALA A 158 17.22 -8.64 6.78
N LEU A 159 18.12 -9.06 7.68
CA LEU A 159 19.56 -9.12 7.41
C LEU A 159 19.97 -10.37 6.63
N SER A 160 19.23 -11.48 6.79
CA SER A 160 19.52 -12.73 6.08
C SER A 160 19.31 -12.58 4.57
N GLU A 161 20.18 -13.22 3.78
CA GLU A 161 20.03 -13.34 2.32
C GLU A 161 19.53 -14.74 1.91
N ASP A 162 19.32 -15.63 2.88
CA ASP A 162 18.89 -17.00 2.63
C ASP A 162 17.37 -17.05 2.41
N VAL A 163 16.98 -17.29 1.16
CA VAL A 163 15.57 -17.40 0.74
C VAL A 163 14.83 -18.48 1.53
N ASP A 164 15.49 -19.59 1.91
CA ASP A 164 14.86 -20.69 2.64
C ASP A 164 14.54 -20.27 4.08
N GLU A 165 15.48 -19.60 4.74
CA GLU A 165 15.30 -19.05 6.10
C GLU A 165 14.23 -17.95 6.12
N LEU A 166 14.28 -17.05 5.13
CA LEU A 166 13.34 -15.93 5.02
C LEU A 166 11.91 -16.42 4.79
N GLY A 167 11.69 -17.35 3.86
CA GLY A 167 10.35 -17.89 3.64
C GLY A 167 9.87 -18.79 4.79
N ALA A 168 10.76 -19.46 5.53
CA ALA A 168 10.38 -20.15 6.77
C ALA A 168 9.92 -19.15 7.84
N THR A 169 10.63 -18.03 7.99
CA THR A 169 10.24 -16.95 8.90
C THR A 169 8.91 -16.33 8.48
N LEU A 170 8.70 -16.09 7.18
CA LEU A 170 7.48 -15.50 6.63
C LEU A 170 6.21 -16.31 6.99
N LEU A 171 6.32 -17.64 6.97
CA LEU A 171 5.23 -18.58 7.27
C LEU A 171 5.03 -18.91 8.75
N ASP A 172 5.99 -18.55 9.61
CA ASP A 172 5.95 -18.90 11.02
C ASP A 172 5.01 -17.96 11.81
N THR A 173 3.76 -18.37 11.97
CA THR A 173 2.73 -17.60 12.69
C THR A 173 3.02 -17.46 14.19
N SER A 174 4.03 -18.16 14.73
CA SER A 174 4.48 -17.95 16.12
C SER A 174 5.43 -16.75 16.24
N LYS A 175 5.99 -16.26 15.13
CA LYS A 175 6.86 -15.09 15.12
C LYS A 175 6.07 -13.78 15.12
N PRO A 176 6.65 -12.69 15.68
CA PRO A 176 6.08 -11.36 15.58
C PRO A 176 5.82 -10.96 14.14
N LEU A 177 4.71 -10.25 13.90
CA LEU A 177 4.35 -9.77 12.57
C LEU A 177 5.46 -8.93 11.93
N TRP A 178 6.15 -8.13 12.73
CA TRP A 178 7.33 -7.36 12.32
C TRP A 178 8.40 -8.24 11.65
N ASP A 179 8.75 -9.37 12.26
CA ASP A 179 9.84 -10.21 11.76
C ASP A 179 9.43 -10.89 10.43
N ARG A 180 8.15 -11.24 10.30
CA ARG A 180 7.56 -11.76 9.07
C ARG A 180 7.55 -10.70 7.97
N TYR A 181 7.18 -9.45 8.28
CA TYR A 181 7.26 -8.31 7.36
C TYR A 181 8.71 -8.01 6.94
N SER A 182 9.66 -8.01 7.87
CA SER A 182 11.08 -7.83 7.55
C SER A 182 11.58 -8.91 6.58
N ALA A 183 11.16 -10.16 6.75
CA ALA A 183 11.49 -11.23 5.81
C ALA A 183 10.80 -11.04 4.45
N MET A 184 9.53 -10.60 4.45
CA MET A 184 8.75 -10.28 3.24
C MET A 184 9.46 -9.24 2.36
N PHE A 185 9.81 -8.09 2.93
CA PHE A 185 10.50 -7.04 2.20
C PHE A 185 11.90 -7.45 1.74
N LYS A 186 12.57 -8.31 2.51
CA LYS A 186 13.85 -8.87 2.09
C LYS A 186 13.73 -9.78 0.87
N LEU A 187 12.76 -10.70 0.87
CA LEU A 187 12.49 -11.55 -0.29
C LEU A 187 12.11 -10.73 -1.52
N ARG A 188 11.31 -9.66 -1.36
CA ARG A 188 11.01 -8.72 -2.44
C ARG A 188 12.29 -8.11 -2.99
N ASN A 189 13.17 -7.63 -2.11
CA ASN A 189 14.44 -6.99 -2.51
C ASN A 189 15.41 -7.96 -3.20
N ILE A 190 15.41 -9.25 -2.83
CA ILE A 190 16.22 -10.29 -3.52
C ILE A 190 15.73 -10.48 -4.97
N ASN A 191 14.41 -10.39 -5.19
CA ASN A 191 13.77 -10.36 -6.51
C ASN A 191 14.23 -11.43 -7.51
N THR A 192 14.54 -12.64 -7.03
CA THR A 192 14.77 -13.81 -7.89
C THR A 192 13.50 -14.64 -8.00
N ASP A 193 13.31 -15.41 -9.07
CA ASP A 193 12.17 -16.33 -9.21
C ASP A 193 11.96 -17.21 -7.97
N ARG A 194 13.06 -17.64 -7.34
CA ARG A 194 13.02 -18.42 -6.09
C ARG A 194 12.45 -17.60 -4.93
N ALA A 195 12.90 -16.36 -4.76
CA ALA A 195 12.40 -15.47 -3.71
C ALA A 195 10.94 -15.06 -3.93
N ILE A 196 10.54 -14.81 -5.18
CA ILE A 196 9.14 -14.54 -5.52
C ILE A 196 8.26 -15.77 -5.28
N LYS A 197 8.74 -16.98 -5.60
CA LYS A 197 8.04 -18.21 -5.20
C LYS A 197 7.94 -18.33 -3.68
N ALA A 198 8.99 -18.03 -2.93
CA ALA A 198 8.90 -18.01 -1.46
C ALA A 198 7.88 -16.99 -0.94
N LEU A 199 7.76 -15.82 -1.58
CA LEU A 199 6.74 -14.81 -1.25
C LEU A 199 5.32 -15.26 -1.59
N ALA A 200 5.11 -15.84 -2.77
CA ALA A 200 3.78 -16.25 -3.22
C ALA A 200 3.34 -17.57 -2.57
N GLN A 201 4.26 -18.54 -2.51
CA GLN A 201 4.06 -19.96 -2.23
C GLN A 201 4.72 -20.51 -0.98
N GLY A 202 5.60 -19.76 -0.31
CA GLY A 202 6.41 -20.29 0.77
C GLY A 202 7.42 -21.37 0.35
N ASN A 203 8.24 -21.85 1.28
CA ASN A 203 9.36 -22.77 0.99
C ASN A 203 8.99 -24.26 1.11
N VAL A 204 7.75 -24.57 1.49
CA VAL A 204 7.26 -25.94 1.61
C VAL A 204 6.13 -26.11 0.61
N SER A 205 6.12 -27.22 -0.14
CA SER A 205 5.15 -27.52 -1.23
C SER A 205 3.66 -27.50 -0.85
N PHE A 206 3.31 -27.11 0.38
CA PHE A 206 1.96 -27.05 0.92
C PHE A 206 1.67 -25.81 1.80
N ALA A 207 2.61 -24.86 1.97
CA ALA A 207 2.44 -23.71 2.87
C ALA A 207 2.60 -22.39 2.10
N ILE A 208 1.48 -21.82 1.65
CA ILE A 208 1.44 -20.68 0.72
C ILE A 208 1.22 -19.39 1.53
N CYS A 209 2.09 -18.37 1.39
CA CYS A 209 2.01 -17.14 2.19
C CYS A 209 0.71 -16.38 1.96
N LEU A 210 0.23 -16.34 0.71
CA LEU A 210 -1.09 -15.81 0.36
C LEU A 210 -2.26 -16.64 0.96
N TYR A 211 -1.99 -17.77 1.61
CA TYR A 211 -2.98 -18.64 2.24
C TYR A 211 -2.79 -18.69 3.76
N CYS A 212 -1.95 -17.82 4.32
CA CYS A 212 -1.90 -17.60 5.76
C CYS A 212 -3.22 -16.97 6.21
N GLU A 213 -4.13 -17.77 6.77
CA GLU A 213 -5.47 -17.32 7.19
C GLU A 213 -5.45 -16.44 8.45
N ASP A 214 -4.30 -16.30 9.12
CA ASP A 214 -4.17 -15.62 10.40
C ASP A 214 -4.37 -14.10 10.29
N SER A 215 -3.91 -13.44 9.23
CA SER A 215 -4.05 -11.98 9.08
C SER A 215 -4.35 -11.59 7.64
N ALA A 216 -5.47 -10.87 7.43
CA ALA A 216 -5.79 -10.27 6.14
C ALA A 216 -4.81 -9.14 5.81
N LEU A 217 -4.34 -8.38 6.81
CA LEU A 217 -3.30 -7.37 6.63
C LEU A 217 -2.01 -8.02 6.10
N PHE A 218 -1.56 -9.12 6.69
CA PHE A 218 -0.38 -9.81 6.19
C PHE A 218 -0.53 -10.27 4.72
N ARG A 219 -1.70 -10.85 4.37
CA ARG A 219 -1.95 -11.30 2.99
C ARG A 219 -2.02 -10.16 1.98
N HIS A 220 -2.60 -9.01 2.37
CA HIS A 220 -2.63 -7.83 1.49
C HIS A 220 -1.21 -7.35 1.21
N GLU A 221 -0.36 -7.29 2.24
CA GLU A 221 1.03 -6.84 2.08
C GLU A 221 1.82 -7.77 1.15
N VAL A 222 1.60 -9.09 1.26
CA VAL A 222 2.21 -10.05 0.32
C VAL A 222 1.81 -9.73 -1.12
N ALA A 223 0.53 -9.44 -1.38
CA ALA A 223 0.07 -9.08 -2.71
C ALA A 223 0.70 -7.75 -3.19
N TYR A 224 0.82 -6.75 -2.31
CA TYR A 224 1.45 -5.47 -2.60
C TYR A 224 2.91 -5.63 -3.03
N VAL A 225 3.72 -6.37 -2.26
CA VAL A 225 5.14 -6.59 -2.60
C VAL A 225 5.32 -7.46 -3.86
N LEU A 226 4.38 -8.36 -4.16
CA LEU A 226 4.37 -9.10 -5.42
C LEU A 226 4.03 -8.17 -6.60
N GLY A 227 3.13 -7.23 -6.41
CA GLY A 227 2.83 -6.15 -7.35
C GLY A 227 4.06 -5.27 -7.63
N GLN A 228 4.82 -4.92 -6.59
CA GLN A 228 6.10 -4.23 -6.71
C GLN A 228 7.14 -5.02 -7.49
N ALA A 229 7.27 -6.33 -7.23
CA ALA A 229 8.22 -7.19 -7.91
C ALA A 229 7.88 -7.42 -9.39
N GLN A 230 6.61 -7.26 -9.78
CA GLN A 230 6.10 -7.38 -11.16
C GLN A 230 6.50 -8.70 -11.86
N SER A 231 6.69 -9.77 -11.08
CA SER A 231 7.13 -11.06 -11.61
C SER A 231 5.93 -11.91 -12.05
N PRO A 232 5.92 -12.43 -13.30
CA PRO A 232 4.87 -13.35 -13.77
C PRO A 232 4.73 -14.64 -12.95
N VAL A 233 5.77 -14.98 -12.18
CA VAL A 233 5.81 -16.20 -11.35
C VAL A 233 4.70 -16.23 -10.29
N ALA A 234 4.17 -15.08 -9.88
CA ALA A 234 3.13 -14.97 -8.85
C ALA A 234 1.70 -14.85 -9.41
N ILE A 235 1.51 -14.88 -10.75
CA ILE A 235 0.20 -14.64 -11.37
C ILE A 235 -0.85 -15.65 -10.88
N GLN A 236 -0.46 -16.92 -10.75
CA GLN A 236 -1.39 -17.98 -10.37
C GLN A 236 -1.91 -17.78 -8.94
N GLU A 237 -1.05 -17.48 -7.98
CA GLU A 237 -1.46 -17.29 -6.59
C GLU A 237 -2.26 -16.00 -6.40
N LEU A 238 -1.88 -14.91 -7.07
CA LEU A 238 -2.65 -13.66 -7.05
C LEU A 238 -4.06 -13.86 -7.61
N LYS A 239 -4.18 -14.62 -8.71
CA LYS A 239 -5.47 -15.02 -9.30
C LYS A 239 -6.29 -15.86 -8.33
N ASP A 240 -5.69 -16.84 -7.66
CA ASP A 240 -6.39 -17.72 -6.72
C ASP A 240 -6.97 -16.96 -5.52
N ARG A 241 -6.36 -15.83 -5.13
CA ARG A 241 -6.89 -14.95 -4.08
C ARG A 241 -7.93 -13.96 -4.60
N LEU A 242 -7.68 -13.32 -5.73
CA LEU A 242 -8.68 -12.45 -6.37
C LEU A 242 -10.01 -13.19 -6.63
N THR A 243 -9.92 -14.47 -7.03
CA THR A 243 -11.08 -15.29 -7.39
C THR A 243 -11.80 -15.95 -6.21
N LEU A 244 -11.24 -15.92 -5.00
CA LEU A 244 -11.86 -16.51 -3.82
C LEU A 244 -12.96 -15.59 -3.25
N PRO A 245 -14.26 -15.96 -3.29
CA PRO A 245 -15.33 -15.07 -2.84
C PRO A 245 -15.35 -14.82 -1.33
N SER A 246 -14.75 -15.72 -0.54
CA SER A 246 -14.65 -15.59 0.91
C SER A 246 -13.40 -14.85 1.38
N GLU A 247 -12.53 -14.41 0.46
CA GLU A 247 -11.35 -13.64 0.81
C GLU A 247 -11.73 -12.20 1.20
N ASN A 248 -10.94 -11.60 2.08
CA ASN A 248 -11.10 -10.22 2.51
C ASN A 248 -10.96 -9.28 1.30
N CYS A 249 -11.86 -8.30 1.20
CA CYS A 249 -11.92 -7.36 0.08
C CYS A 249 -10.63 -6.56 -0.12
N MET A 250 -9.89 -6.27 0.96
CA MET A 250 -8.59 -5.60 0.93
C MET A 250 -7.53 -6.45 0.21
N VAL A 251 -7.49 -7.75 0.52
CA VAL A 251 -6.57 -8.70 -0.13
C VAL A 251 -6.91 -8.89 -1.60
N ARG A 252 -8.21 -9.02 -1.93
CA ARG A 252 -8.67 -9.16 -3.32
C ARG A 252 -8.34 -7.92 -4.15
N HIS A 253 -8.54 -6.74 -3.58
CA HIS A 253 -8.17 -5.47 -4.17
C HIS A 253 -6.67 -5.42 -4.51
N GLU A 254 -5.83 -5.70 -3.52
CA GLU A 254 -4.38 -5.66 -3.69
C GLU A 254 -3.88 -6.70 -4.71
N CYS A 255 -4.50 -7.88 -4.74
CA CYS A 255 -4.23 -8.87 -5.78
C CYS A 255 -4.59 -8.37 -7.18
N ALA A 256 -5.70 -7.63 -7.33
CA ALA A 256 -6.09 -7.03 -8.59
C ALA A 256 -5.10 -5.93 -9.04
N GLU A 257 -4.63 -5.10 -8.09
CA GLU A 257 -3.59 -4.10 -8.34
C GLU A 257 -2.27 -4.76 -8.79
N ALA A 258 -1.82 -5.79 -8.08
CA ALA A 258 -0.61 -6.54 -8.40
C ALA A 258 -0.67 -7.20 -9.78
N LEU A 259 -1.79 -7.83 -10.14
CA LEU A 259 -2.02 -8.35 -11.50
C LEU A 259 -2.00 -7.22 -12.54
N GLY A 260 -2.58 -6.07 -12.21
CA GLY A 260 -2.52 -4.87 -13.04
C GLY A 260 -1.09 -4.36 -13.25
N ALA A 261 -0.24 -4.46 -12.22
CA ALA A 261 1.16 -4.06 -12.26
C ALA A 261 2.02 -5.02 -13.09
N ILE A 262 1.78 -6.34 -13.01
CA ILE A 262 2.46 -7.37 -13.81
C ILE A 262 2.10 -7.24 -15.31
N ALA A 263 0.85 -6.91 -15.62
CA ALA A 263 0.40 -6.47 -16.95
C ALA A 263 0.68 -7.44 -18.12
N THR A 264 0.59 -8.76 -17.90
CA THR A 264 0.58 -9.74 -19.00
C THR A 264 -0.80 -9.82 -19.67
N GLU A 265 -0.87 -10.51 -20.82
CA GLU A 265 -2.16 -10.81 -21.46
C GLU A 265 -3.06 -11.64 -20.54
N GLU A 266 -2.50 -12.60 -19.81
CA GLU A 266 -3.22 -13.40 -18.82
C GLU A 266 -3.80 -12.52 -17.70
N CYS A 267 -3.00 -11.64 -17.10
CA CYS A 267 -3.47 -10.70 -16.08
C CYS A 267 -4.63 -9.85 -16.60
N THR A 268 -4.51 -9.38 -17.85
CA THR A 268 -5.56 -8.57 -18.49
C THR A 268 -6.86 -9.36 -18.63
N SER A 269 -6.79 -10.61 -19.10
CA SER A 269 -7.96 -11.49 -19.21
C SER A 269 -8.59 -11.81 -17.87
N ILE A 270 -7.80 -11.98 -16.80
CA ILE A 270 -8.31 -12.20 -15.44
C ILE A 270 -9.10 -10.97 -14.97
N LEU A 271 -8.49 -9.77 -15.05
CA LEU A 271 -9.08 -8.52 -14.55
C LEU A 271 -10.36 -8.11 -15.31
N GLN A 272 -10.47 -8.45 -16.59
CA GLN A 272 -11.67 -8.19 -17.39
C GLN A 272 -12.94 -8.83 -16.82
N ASN A 273 -12.82 -9.95 -16.11
CA ASN A 273 -13.97 -10.62 -15.48
C ASN A 273 -14.56 -9.81 -14.31
N TYR A 274 -13.79 -8.89 -13.73
CA TYR A 274 -14.16 -8.12 -12.55
C TYR A 274 -14.56 -6.68 -12.86
N VAL A 275 -14.55 -6.30 -14.14
CA VAL A 275 -14.98 -4.96 -14.59
C VAL A 275 -16.40 -4.65 -14.16
N ASN A 276 -17.28 -5.63 -13.97
CA ASN A 276 -18.65 -5.42 -13.50
C ASN A 276 -18.90 -5.93 -12.08
N ASP A 277 -17.84 -6.31 -11.34
CA ASP A 277 -17.98 -6.84 -9.99
C ASP A 277 -18.67 -5.79 -9.09
N GLY A 278 -19.62 -6.25 -8.27
CA GLY A 278 -20.42 -5.46 -7.34
C GLY A 278 -19.65 -4.98 -6.12
N GLU A 279 -18.51 -5.59 -5.84
CA GLU A 279 -17.70 -5.30 -4.66
C GLU A 279 -17.01 -3.93 -4.77
N VAL A 280 -17.20 -3.12 -3.72
CA VAL A 280 -16.75 -1.73 -3.65
C VAL A 280 -15.24 -1.59 -3.90
N CYS A 281 -14.44 -2.55 -3.43
CA CYS A 281 -12.99 -2.56 -3.52
C CYS A 281 -12.46 -2.91 -4.93
N LEU A 282 -13.28 -3.49 -5.80
CA LEU A 282 -12.92 -3.81 -7.20
C LEU A 282 -13.53 -2.82 -8.21
N LEU A 283 -14.28 -1.82 -7.76
CA LEU A 283 -14.97 -0.87 -8.63
C LEU A 283 -14.05 -0.05 -9.54
N PHE A 284 -12.75 0.06 -9.23
CA PHE A 284 -11.80 0.73 -10.13
C PHE A 284 -11.67 0.04 -11.49
N LEU A 285 -11.98 -1.26 -11.56
CA LEU A 285 -11.96 -2.04 -12.79
C LEU A 285 -13.11 -1.64 -13.75
N ARG A 286 -14.18 -0.98 -13.28
CA ARG A 286 -15.38 -0.55 -14.07
C ARG A 286 -15.13 0.49 -15.16
N CYS A 287 -13.90 0.94 -15.40
CA CYS A 287 -13.62 1.96 -16.39
C CYS A 287 -13.77 1.42 -17.82
N SER A 288 -14.99 1.46 -18.37
CA SER A 288 -15.39 0.95 -19.70
C SER A 288 -14.80 1.67 -20.92
N GLN A 289 -13.98 2.72 -20.72
CA GLN A 289 -13.17 3.36 -21.78
C GLN A 289 -11.68 3.02 -21.68
N CYS A 290 -11.34 1.91 -21.04
CA CYS A 290 -9.97 1.44 -20.91
C CYS A 290 -9.63 0.46 -22.04
N PRO A 291 -8.93 0.88 -23.11
CA PRO A 291 -8.00 -0.04 -23.74
C PRO A 291 -6.90 -0.26 -22.70
N PHE A 292 -6.98 -1.39 -21.98
CA PHE A 292 -6.05 -1.90 -20.96
C PHE A 292 -4.62 -2.17 -21.49
N CYS A 293 -4.21 -1.49 -22.56
CA CYS A 293 -2.92 -1.60 -23.20
C CYS A 293 -2.20 -0.25 -23.12
N LYS A 294 -1.74 0.09 -21.91
CA LYS A 294 -0.62 1.01 -21.56
C LYS A 294 -0.65 1.37 -20.07
N ILE A 295 -0.69 0.36 -19.20
CA ILE A 295 -0.08 0.41 -17.86
C ILE A 295 1.45 0.43 -18.06
N ARG A 296 1.94 1.43 -18.79
CA ARG A 296 3.37 1.77 -18.91
C ARG A 296 3.65 3.20 -18.42
N ARG A 297 2.62 3.95 -18.05
CA ARG A 297 2.74 5.32 -17.52
C ARG A 297 2.17 5.54 -16.12
N ILE A 298 1.47 4.55 -15.55
CA ILE A 298 1.20 4.51 -14.10
C ILE A 298 2.32 3.74 -13.38
N GLN A 299 3.07 2.90 -14.10
CA GLN A 299 4.33 2.28 -13.63
C GLN A 299 5.29 3.31 -13.00
N GLY A 300 5.40 4.52 -13.56
CA GLY A 300 6.26 5.56 -12.95
C GLY A 300 5.73 6.22 -11.66
N TYR A 301 4.52 5.91 -11.22
CA TYR A 301 3.85 6.59 -10.10
C TYR A 301 3.46 5.67 -8.93
N LEU A 302 3.04 4.42 -9.21
CA LEU A 302 2.77 3.41 -8.17
C LEU A 302 4.04 2.65 -7.78
N PHE A 303 4.87 2.27 -8.77
CA PHE A 303 6.07 1.43 -8.55
C PHE A 303 7.22 1.90 -9.44
N PRO A 304 7.95 2.95 -9.03
CA PRO A 304 9.08 3.43 -9.80
C PRO A 304 10.12 2.32 -9.97
N ALA A 305 10.52 2.07 -11.21
CA ALA A 305 11.64 1.19 -11.55
C ALA A 305 12.99 1.76 -11.07
#